data_AF-A0A0X3VL94-F1
#
_entry.id   AF-A0A0X3VL94-F1
#
_cell.length_a   1.000
_cell.length_b   1.000
_cell.length_c   1.000
_cell.angle_alpha   90.00
_cell.angle_beta   90.00
_cell.angle_gamma   90.00
#
_symmetry.space_group_name_H-M   'P 1'
#
loop_
_entity.id
_entity.type
_entity.pdbx_description
1 polymer ?
#
loop_
_entity_poly.entity_id
_entity_poly.type
_entity_poly.pdbx_seq_one_letter_code
_entity_poly.pdbx_strand_id
1 'polypeptide(L)'
;MPVPPTVPVGYSSPVQRPVYVSVASEEGRATVRRYPAPMQRRTMERHLSGTHLVADIDDPDAGWPHSADVLLMPLGRRRHVSGMVSWEAIAALYPGCALLALEEPDGGCLALLRDGVRLRAHWDGRRPSWTSAAIAASVIHDHATSTLGSPGPSCVQVAIGAEAETGLLVVDAL
;
A
#
# COMPACT_ATOMS: atom_id res chain seq x y z
N MET A 1 -9.37 34.45 33.10
CA MET A 1 -9.40 34.41 31.63
C MET A 1 -9.57 32.95 31.22
N PRO A 2 -10.71 32.52 30.66
CA PRO A 2 -10.84 31.16 30.15
C PRO A 2 -10.07 31.03 28.82
N VAL A 3 -9.31 29.95 28.67
CA VAL A 3 -8.56 29.61 27.45
C VAL A 3 -9.56 29.14 26.38
N PRO A 4 -9.46 29.59 25.11
CA PRO A 4 -10.40 29.16 24.08
C PRO A 4 -10.20 27.66 23.75
N PRO A 5 -11.27 26.86 23.66
CA PRO A 5 -11.21 25.48 23.23
C PRO A 5 -11.19 25.44 21.71
N THR A 6 -10.02 25.67 21.11
CA THR A 6 -9.79 25.30 19.71
C THR A 6 -8.72 24.22 19.68
N VAL A 7 -9.15 22.99 19.96
CA VAL A 7 -8.46 21.82 19.42
C VAL A 7 -8.54 21.99 17.89
N PRO A 8 -7.41 22.00 17.15
CA PRO A 8 -7.48 22.01 15.71
C PRO A 8 -8.25 20.76 15.30
N VAL A 9 -9.41 20.96 14.66
CA VAL A 9 -10.10 19.90 13.93
C VAL A 9 -9.04 19.32 12.99
N GLY A 10 -8.64 18.07 13.23
CA GLY A 10 -7.62 17.43 12.42
C GLY A 10 -8.06 17.50 10.97
N TYR A 11 -7.33 18.25 10.15
CA TYR A 11 -7.55 18.26 8.72
C TYR A 11 -7.49 16.81 8.24
N SER A 12 -8.65 16.26 7.88
CA SER A 12 -8.73 15.02 7.12
C SER A 12 -8.11 15.35 5.77
N SER A 13 -6.85 14.97 5.61
CA SER A 13 -6.16 15.09 4.34
C SER A 13 -7.00 14.40 3.28
N PRO A 14 -7.30 15.04 2.13
CA PRO A 14 -8.03 14.38 1.05
C PRO A 14 -7.23 13.20 0.47
N VAL A 15 -5.94 13.13 0.76
CA VAL A 15 -4.99 12.08 0.35
C VAL A 15 -4.59 11.16 1.49
N GLN A 16 -4.36 9.88 1.16
CA GLN A 16 -3.81 8.92 2.11
C GLN A 16 -2.37 9.31 2.44
N ARG A 17 -2.05 9.43 3.74
CA ARG A 17 -0.72 9.88 4.16
C ARG A 17 0.34 8.84 3.77
N PRO A 18 1.53 9.27 3.33
CA PRO A 18 2.61 8.36 2.98
C PRO A 18 3.11 7.60 4.22
N VAL A 19 3.40 6.32 4.03
CA VAL A 19 3.84 5.41 5.09
C VAL A 19 4.95 4.50 4.57
N TYR A 20 5.96 4.26 5.41
CA TYR A 20 6.86 3.13 5.19
C TYR A 20 6.21 1.87 5.73
N VAL A 21 6.33 0.78 4.99
CA VAL A 21 5.78 -0.52 5.36
C VAL A 21 6.87 -1.56 5.30
N SER A 22 6.94 -2.44 6.29
CA SER A 22 7.66 -3.71 6.17
C SER A 22 6.71 -4.87 6.24
N VAL A 23 7.04 -5.91 5.50
CA VAL A 23 6.34 -7.19 5.51
C VAL A 23 7.36 -8.26 5.85
N ALA A 24 7.03 -9.11 6.81
CA ALA A 24 7.79 -10.31 7.12
C ALA A 24 6.91 -11.50 6.77
N SER A 25 7.22 -12.16 5.67
CA SER A 25 6.47 -13.33 5.19
C SER A 25 7.15 -14.64 5.57
N GLU A 26 6.35 -15.60 5.99
CA GLU A 26 6.71 -16.99 6.27
C GLU A 26 5.56 -17.85 5.75
N GLU A 27 5.82 -19.03 5.18
CA GLU A 27 4.86 -19.90 4.48
C GLU A 27 3.36 -19.65 4.80
N GLY A 28 2.65 -18.96 3.89
CA GLY A 28 1.21 -18.70 3.99
C GLY A 28 0.80 -17.60 4.99
N ARG A 29 1.75 -16.89 5.61
CA ARG A 29 1.52 -15.84 6.61
C ARG A 29 2.40 -14.61 6.35
N ALA A 30 1.86 -13.43 6.62
CA ALA A 30 2.58 -12.17 6.53
C ALA A 30 2.34 -11.29 7.77
N THR A 31 3.41 -10.76 8.36
CA THR A 31 3.32 -9.75 9.42
C THR A 31 3.70 -8.39 8.87
N VAL A 32 2.78 -7.43 8.96
CA VAL A 32 2.91 -6.09 8.38
C VAL A 32 3.12 -5.05 9.46
N ARG A 33 4.13 -4.18 9.31
CA ARG A 33 4.36 -3.03 10.19
C ARG A 33 4.33 -1.74 9.38
N ARG A 34 3.74 -0.69 9.95
CA ARG A 34 3.59 0.63 9.30
C ARG A 34 4.25 1.71 10.13
N TYR A 35 4.99 2.59 9.46
CA TYR A 35 5.74 3.69 10.06
C TYR A 35 5.38 5.00 9.34
N PRO A 36 4.93 6.05 10.05
CA PRO A 36 4.59 7.32 9.41
C PRO A 36 5.80 7.94 8.69
N ALA A 37 5.71 8.13 7.37
CA ALA A 37 6.84 8.61 6.56
C ALA A 37 7.34 10.01 6.92
N PRO A 38 6.48 11.00 7.27
CA PRO A 38 6.95 12.32 7.70
C PRO A 38 7.80 12.30 8.97
N MET A 39 7.57 11.34 9.87
CA MET A 39 8.37 11.17 11.10
C MET A 39 9.77 10.60 10.78
N GLN A 40 9.88 9.80 9.72
CA GLN A 40 11.13 9.17 9.29
C GLN A 40 12.00 10.10 8.45
N ARG A 41 11.42 10.93 7.56
CA ARG A 41 12.19 11.92 6.77
C ARG A 41 13.02 12.87 7.64
N ARG A 42 12.58 13.14 8.87
CA ARG A 42 13.31 13.98 9.85
C ARG A 42 14.41 13.23 10.60
N THR A 43 14.37 11.90 10.57
CA THR A 43 15.23 11.00 11.34
C THR A 43 15.83 9.98 10.36
N MET A 44 16.73 10.41 9.47
CA MET A 44 17.41 9.50 8.55
C MET A 44 18.39 8.61 9.32
N GLU A 45 17.89 7.49 9.82
CA GLU A 45 18.72 6.45 10.42
C GLU A 45 18.41 5.07 9.80
N ARG A 46 19.42 4.20 9.83
CA ARG A 46 19.51 2.87 9.16
C ARG A 46 18.42 1.84 9.53
N HIS A 47 17.39 2.22 10.30
CA HIS A 47 16.35 1.32 10.82
C HIS A 47 15.36 0.82 9.75
N LEU A 48 15.40 1.38 8.54
CA LEU A 48 14.43 1.16 7.47
C LEU A 48 14.86 0.09 6.43
N SER A 49 15.93 -0.65 6.72
CA SER A 49 16.33 -1.82 5.93
C SER A 49 15.16 -2.80 5.79
N GLY A 50 14.73 -3.07 4.56
CA GLY A 50 13.59 -3.95 4.27
C GLY A 50 12.21 -3.30 4.43
N THR A 51 12.14 -1.97 4.42
CA THR A 51 10.86 -1.24 4.28
C THR A 51 10.72 -0.64 2.89
N HIS A 52 9.49 -0.55 2.40
CA HIS A 52 9.12 0.13 1.16
C HIS A 52 8.16 1.29 1.44
N LEU A 53 8.21 2.32 0.60
CA LEU A 53 7.35 3.49 0.70
C LEU A 53 6.04 3.25 -0.05
N VAL A 54 4.93 3.48 0.65
CA VAL A 54 3.57 3.51 0.10
C VAL A 54 3.09 4.96 0.10
N ALA A 55 2.65 5.46 -1.06
CA ALA A 55 2.13 6.81 -1.18
C ALA A 55 0.88 6.89 -2.06
N ASP A 56 0.03 7.87 -1.76
CA ASP A 56 -1.07 8.26 -2.62
C ASP A 56 -0.52 8.92 -3.89
N ILE A 57 -1.01 8.51 -5.04
CA ILE A 57 -0.56 9.01 -6.34
C ILE A 57 -0.91 10.49 -6.57
N ASP A 58 -1.87 11.03 -5.81
CA ASP A 58 -2.28 12.44 -5.85
C ASP A 58 -1.73 13.24 -4.65
N ASP A 59 -0.74 12.73 -3.90
CA ASP A 59 -0.15 13.48 -2.78
C ASP A 59 0.37 14.86 -3.24
N PRO A 60 0.06 15.95 -2.51
CA PRO A 60 0.45 17.31 -2.91
C PRO A 60 1.97 17.54 -2.86
N ASP A 61 2.72 16.81 -2.01
CA ASP A 61 4.18 16.79 -2.10
C ASP A 61 4.57 15.71 -3.11
N ALA A 62 4.82 16.16 -4.34
CA ALA A 62 5.22 15.30 -5.47
C ALA A 62 6.43 14.42 -5.14
N GLY A 63 7.27 14.78 -4.16
CA GLY A 63 8.38 13.94 -3.74
C GLY A 63 7.94 12.58 -3.20
N TRP A 64 6.73 12.45 -2.63
CA TRP A 64 6.22 11.17 -2.13
C TRP A 64 5.90 10.18 -3.26
N PRO A 65 4.99 10.47 -4.21
CA PRO A 65 4.65 9.52 -5.25
C PRO A 65 5.84 9.23 -6.17
N HIS A 66 6.76 10.17 -6.41
CA HIS A 66 7.96 9.91 -7.21
C HIS A 66 8.98 8.99 -6.53
N SER A 67 8.93 8.86 -5.20
CA SER A 67 9.84 8.00 -4.42
C SER A 67 9.18 6.70 -3.95
N ALA A 68 7.88 6.50 -4.24
CA ALA A 68 7.13 5.39 -3.70
C ALA A 68 7.37 4.10 -4.49
N ASP A 69 7.64 3.02 -3.77
CA ASP A 69 7.69 1.67 -4.34
C ASP A 69 6.27 1.18 -4.67
N VAL A 70 5.30 1.53 -3.82
CA VAL A 70 3.88 1.22 -3.98
C VAL A 70 3.09 2.52 -4.13
N LEU A 71 2.45 2.69 -5.28
CA LEU A 71 1.54 3.80 -5.53
C LEU A 71 0.09 3.37 -5.33
N LEU A 72 -0.64 4.11 -4.51
CA LEU A 72 -2.06 3.91 -4.27
C LEU A 72 -2.89 4.86 -5.13
N MET A 73 -3.92 4.31 -5.77
CA MET A 73 -4.99 5.06 -6.42
C MET A 73 -6.30 4.82 -5.66
N PRO A 74 -6.72 5.74 -4.79
CA PRO A 74 -7.87 5.52 -3.93
C PRO A 74 -9.21 5.39 -4.67
N LEU A 75 -10.11 4.61 -4.09
CA LEU A 75 -11.42 4.31 -4.68
C LEU A 75 -12.25 5.59 -4.88
N GLY A 76 -12.95 5.67 -6.01
CA GLY A 76 -13.87 6.78 -6.31
C GLY A 76 -13.19 8.07 -6.78
N ARG A 77 -11.85 8.12 -6.84
CA ARG A 77 -11.15 9.22 -7.50
C ARG A 77 -11.19 9.04 -9.00
N ARG A 78 -11.86 9.98 -9.68
CA ARG A 78 -11.86 10.07 -11.14
C ARG A 78 -10.48 10.51 -11.60
N ARG A 79 -9.57 9.58 -11.82
CA ARG A 79 -8.48 9.85 -12.75
C ARG A 79 -8.99 9.73 -14.18
N HIS A 80 -8.51 10.62 -15.05
CA HIS A 80 -8.49 10.43 -16.50
C HIS A 80 -7.52 9.29 -16.90
N VAL A 81 -7.53 8.21 -16.13
CA VAL A 81 -6.95 6.93 -16.48
C VAL A 81 -8.03 6.22 -17.30
N SER A 82 -8.26 6.80 -18.46
CA SER A 82 -9.21 6.30 -19.45
C SER A 82 -8.60 5.06 -20.10
N GLY A 83 -9.01 3.89 -19.64
CA GLY A 83 -8.57 2.61 -20.20
C GLY A 83 -7.25 2.15 -19.61
N MET A 84 -7.15 0.83 -19.43
CA MET A 84 -5.99 0.07 -18.94
C MET A 84 -4.70 0.88 -18.91
N VAL A 85 -4.30 1.32 -17.72
CA VAL A 85 -2.97 1.87 -17.49
C VAL A 85 -1.96 0.88 -18.06
N SER A 86 -1.28 1.24 -19.14
CA SER A 86 -0.09 0.49 -19.53
C SER A 86 0.95 0.75 -18.45
N TRP A 87 1.61 -0.31 -17.99
CA TRP A 87 2.67 -0.16 -17.01
C TRP A 87 3.74 0.85 -17.48
N GLU A 88 4.02 0.88 -18.78
CA GLU A 88 4.95 1.82 -19.41
C GLU A 88 4.62 3.29 -19.10
N ALA A 89 3.33 3.67 -19.11
CA ALA A 89 2.93 5.04 -18.79
C ALA A 89 3.18 5.38 -17.32
N ILE A 90 3.02 4.41 -16.41
CA ILE A 90 3.33 4.59 -14.99
C ILE A 90 4.82 4.67 -14.77
N ALA A 91 5.59 3.76 -15.37
CA ALA A 91 7.03 3.74 -15.25
C ALA A 91 7.68 5.03 -15.77
N ALA A 92 7.10 5.66 -16.80
CA ALA A 92 7.55 6.95 -17.32
C ALA A 92 7.33 8.10 -16.33
N LEU A 93 6.22 8.10 -15.59
CA LEU A 93 5.88 9.15 -14.62
C LEU A 93 6.47 8.90 -13.22
N TYR A 94 6.63 7.63 -12.84
CA TYR A 94 7.01 7.18 -11.51
C TYR A 94 8.04 6.04 -11.62
N PRO A 95 9.30 6.35 -11.99
CA PRO A 95 10.31 5.33 -12.31
C PRO A 95 10.73 4.48 -11.10
N GLY A 96 10.48 4.96 -9.87
CA GLY A 96 10.71 4.20 -8.64
C GLY A 96 9.58 3.25 -8.25
N CYS A 97 8.43 3.32 -8.93
CA CYS A 97 7.28 2.48 -8.61
C CYS A 97 7.50 1.04 -9.09
N ALA A 98 7.30 0.08 -8.18
CA ALA A 98 7.31 -1.35 -8.45
C ALA A 98 5.89 -1.93 -8.56
N LEU A 99 4.91 -1.29 -7.90
CA LEU A 99 3.52 -1.73 -7.86
C LEU A 99 2.56 -0.54 -7.84
N LEU A 100 1.60 -0.52 -8.77
CA LEU A 100 0.44 0.37 -8.73
C LEU A 100 -0.77 -0.41 -8.18
N ALA A 101 -1.39 0.07 -7.10
CA ALA A 101 -2.58 -0.53 -6.51
C ALA A 101 -3.77 0.41 -6.64
N LEU A 102 -4.79 -0.05 -7.35
CA LEU A 102 -6.10 0.59 -7.41
C LEU A 102 -6.94 0.04 -6.26
N GLU A 103 -7.34 0.92 -5.35
CA GLU A 103 -8.16 0.53 -4.21
C GLU A 103 -9.53 0.03 -4.68
N GLU A 104 -9.91 -1.14 -4.18
CA GLU A 104 -11.22 -1.73 -4.39
C GLU A 104 -12.06 -1.60 -3.10
N PRO A 105 -13.38 -1.85 -3.17
CA PRO A 105 -14.19 -1.97 -1.97
C PRO A 105 -13.58 -2.91 -0.94
N ASP A 106 -14.00 -2.72 0.31
CA ASP A 106 -13.59 -3.54 1.45
C ASP A 106 -12.08 -3.57 1.74
N GLY A 107 -11.32 -2.59 1.23
CA GLY A 107 -9.89 -2.47 1.51
C GLY A 107 -9.03 -3.48 0.76
N GLY A 108 -9.58 -4.12 -0.28
CA GLY A 108 -8.82 -4.87 -1.27
C GLY A 108 -8.15 -3.96 -2.31
N CYS A 109 -7.49 -4.55 -3.29
CA CYS A 109 -6.94 -3.79 -4.41
C CYS A 109 -6.75 -4.62 -5.67
N LEU A 110 -6.76 -3.93 -6.82
CA LEU A 110 -6.21 -4.42 -8.06
C LEU A 110 -4.76 -3.91 -8.19
N ALA A 111 -3.80 -4.81 -8.16
CA ALA A 111 -2.38 -4.52 -8.31
C ALA A 111 -1.93 -4.73 -9.76
N LEU A 112 -1.16 -3.76 -10.29
CA LEU A 112 -0.43 -3.85 -11.54
C LEU A 112 1.07 -3.82 -11.22
N LEU A 113 1.77 -4.88 -11.60
CA LEU A 113 3.20 -5.07 -11.38
C LEU A 113 4.04 -4.59 -12.57
N ARG A 114 5.35 -4.50 -12.34
CA ARG A 114 6.32 -4.01 -13.32
C ARG A 114 6.46 -4.84 -14.59
N ASP A 115 6.20 -6.13 -14.49
CA ASP A 115 6.17 -7.08 -15.60
C ASP A 115 4.82 -7.08 -16.35
N GLY A 116 3.88 -6.22 -15.94
CA GLY A 116 2.54 -6.13 -16.50
C GLY A 116 1.53 -7.11 -15.90
N VAL A 117 1.96 -7.97 -14.97
CA VAL A 117 1.07 -8.91 -14.28
C VAL A 117 0.04 -8.15 -13.46
N ARG A 118 -1.18 -8.68 -13.45
CA ARG A 118 -2.31 -8.13 -12.71
C ARG A 118 -2.78 -9.12 -11.67
N LEU A 119 -2.86 -8.66 -10.44
CA LEU A 119 -3.32 -9.44 -9.31
C LEU A 119 -4.48 -8.72 -8.63
N ARG A 120 -5.51 -9.45 -8.27
CA ARG A 120 -6.62 -8.94 -7.48
C ARG A 120 -6.52 -9.47 -6.05
N ALA A 121 -6.42 -8.57 -5.10
CA ALA A 121 -6.41 -8.88 -3.68
C ALA A 121 -7.74 -8.52 -3.03
N HIS A 122 -8.34 -9.46 -2.31
CA HIS A 122 -9.53 -9.24 -1.50
C HIS A 122 -9.43 -9.93 -0.14
N TRP A 123 -10.12 -9.38 0.86
CA TRP A 123 -10.16 -9.94 2.21
C TRP A 123 -11.31 -10.93 2.32
N ASP A 124 -11.01 -12.19 2.66
CA ASP A 124 -12.01 -13.23 2.84
C ASP A 124 -12.46 -13.35 4.31
N GLY A 125 -13.73 -13.72 4.50
CA GLY A 125 -14.34 -13.90 5.82
C GLY A 125 -14.52 -12.61 6.62
N ARG A 126 -14.22 -12.68 7.92
CA ARG A 126 -14.36 -11.53 8.84
C ARG A 126 -13.20 -10.56 8.63
N ARG A 127 -13.51 -9.39 8.08
CA ARG A 127 -12.53 -8.33 7.84
C ARG A 127 -12.11 -7.61 9.13
N PRO A 128 -10.84 -7.69 9.56
CA PRO A 128 -10.37 -6.87 10.67
C PRO A 128 -10.43 -5.38 10.35
N SER A 129 -10.61 -4.52 11.36
CA SER A 129 -10.76 -3.07 11.15
C SER A 129 -9.53 -2.37 10.56
N TRP A 130 -8.37 -3.02 10.60
CA TRP A 130 -7.10 -2.46 10.14
C TRP A 130 -6.83 -2.69 8.64
N THR A 131 -7.60 -3.54 7.97
CA THR A 131 -7.42 -3.87 6.55
C THR A 131 -7.51 -2.63 5.67
N SER A 132 -6.66 -2.55 4.66
CA SER A 132 -6.65 -1.45 3.69
C SER A 132 -5.94 -1.88 2.42
N ALA A 133 -6.21 -1.17 1.31
CA ALA A 133 -5.52 -1.39 0.04
C ALA A 133 -3.99 -1.27 0.19
N ALA A 134 -3.53 -0.35 1.04
CA ALA A 134 -2.11 -0.19 1.36
C ALA A 134 -1.48 -1.48 1.92
N ILE A 135 -2.20 -2.20 2.79
CA ILE A 135 -1.72 -3.44 3.39
C ILE A 135 -1.77 -4.57 2.36
N ALA A 136 -2.88 -4.71 1.65
CA ALA A 136 -3.01 -5.71 0.60
C ALA A 136 -1.91 -5.57 -0.48
N ALA A 137 -1.70 -4.34 -0.97
CA ALA A 137 -0.67 -4.01 -1.93
C ALA A 137 0.75 -4.29 -1.40
N SER A 138 1.00 -4.02 -0.11
CA SER A 138 2.30 -4.29 0.50
C SER A 138 2.61 -5.79 0.60
N VAL A 139 1.60 -6.61 0.89
CA VAL A 139 1.75 -8.07 0.91
C VAL A 139 2.04 -8.60 -0.51
N ILE A 140 1.35 -8.08 -1.53
CA ILE A 140 1.64 -8.44 -2.93
C ILE A 140 3.06 -8.01 -3.31
N HIS A 141 3.47 -6.78 -2.96
CA HIS A 141 4.81 -6.28 -3.24
C HIS A 141 5.89 -7.17 -2.64
N ASP A 142 5.75 -7.54 -1.36
CA ASP A 142 6.67 -8.46 -0.69
C ASP A 142 6.70 -9.84 -1.36
N HIS A 143 5.54 -10.40 -1.71
CA HIS A 143 5.45 -11.68 -2.42
C HIS A 143 6.14 -11.63 -3.80
N ALA A 144 5.91 -10.56 -4.57
CA ALA A 144 6.52 -10.35 -5.88
C ALA A 144 8.04 -10.16 -5.82
N THR A 145 8.55 -9.54 -4.75
CA THR A 145 10.00 -9.32 -4.57
C THR A 145 10.74 -10.54 -4.01
N SER A 146 10.05 -11.42 -3.30
CA SER A 146 10.64 -12.61 -2.67
C SER A 146 10.58 -13.87 -3.53
N THR A 147 9.71 -13.92 -4.56
CA THR A 147 9.57 -15.08 -5.45
C THR A 147 10.47 -14.98 -6.69
N LEU A 148 11.24 -16.04 -6.97
CA LEU A 148 11.96 -16.20 -8.24
C LEU A 148 10.96 -16.68 -9.31
N GLY A 149 10.11 -15.77 -9.80
CA GLY A 149 9.10 -16.09 -10.80
C GLY A 149 8.01 -15.02 -10.90
N SER A 150 7.03 -15.26 -11.77
CA SER A 150 5.85 -14.40 -11.82
C SER A 150 4.95 -14.71 -10.61
N PRO A 151 4.58 -13.71 -9.79
CA PRO A 151 3.75 -13.93 -8.61
C PRO A 151 2.38 -14.46 -9.03
N GLY A 152 1.98 -15.57 -8.44
CA GLY A 152 0.76 -16.30 -8.77
C GLY A 152 -0.36 -16.09 -7.75
N PRO A 153 -1.50 -16.78 -7.94
CA PRO A 153 -2.56 -16.78 -6.96
C PRO A 153 -2.06 -17.36 -5.62
N SER A 154 -2.51 -16.77 -4.52
CA SER A 154 -2.08 -17.16 -3.18
C SER A 154 -3.13 -16.80 -2.14
N CYS A 155 -3.03 -17.45 -0.97
CA CYS A 155 -3.85 -17.16 0.20
C CYS A 155 -2.92 -16.91 1.37
N VAL A 156 -3.00 -15.73 1.98
CA VAL A 156 -2.03 -15.25 2.98
C VAL A 156 -2.77 -14.79 4.22
N GLN A 157 -2.44 -15.37 5.37
CA GLN A 157 -2.90 -14.88 6.66
C GLN A 157 -2.08 -13.66 7.07
N VAL A 158 -2.71 -12.50 7.18
CA VAL A 158 -2.04 -11.22 7.46
C VAL A 158 -2.29 -10.78 8.90
N ALA A 159 -1.23 -10.34 9.59
CA ALA A 159 -1.28 -9.74 10.91
C ALA A 159 -0.57 -8.37 10.92
N ILE A 160 -1.02 -7.43 11.75
CA ILE A 160 -0.35 -6.11 11.92
C ILE A 160 0.43 -5.97 13.24
N GLY A 161 0.64 -7.10 13.92
CA GLY A 161 1.26 -7.17 15.25
C GLY A 161 0.89 -8.48 15.96
N ALA A 162 1.62 -8.84 17.00
CA ALA A 162 1.46 -10.13 17.68
C ALA A 162 0.09 -10.34 18.33
N GLU A 163 -0.57 -9.26 18.76
CA GLU A 163 -1.87 -9.32 19.45
C GLU A 163 -3.07 -8.90 18.58
N ALA A 164 -2.82 -8.55 17.31
CA ALA A 164 -3.90 -8.13 16.42
C ALA A 164 -4.64 -9.35 15.84
N GLU A 165 -5.95 -9.24 15.68
CA GLU A 165 -6.74 -10.20 14.89
C GLU A 165 -6.16 -10.29 13.48
N THR A 166 -6.05 -11.52 12.95
CA THR A 166 -5.52 -11.77 11.61
C THR A 166 -6.62 -11.68 10.56
N GLY A 167 -6.29 -11.15 9.38
CA GLY A 167 -7.17 -11.16 8.20
C GLY A 167 -6.67 -12.16 7.16
N LEU A 168 -7.57 -12.79 6.41
CA LEU A 168 -7.20 -13.66 5.30
C LEU A 168 -7.22 -12.85 4.00
N LEU A 169 -6.06 -12.71 3.36
CA LEU A 169 -5.93 -12.05 2.06
C LEU A 169 -5.86 -13.11 0.96
N VAL A 170 -6.83 -13.08 0.05
CA VAL A 170 -6.84 -13.92 -1.15
C VAL A 170 -6.34 -13.08 -2.32
N VAL A 171 -5.38 -13.61 -3.06
CA VAL A 171 -4.77 -12.98 -4.23
C VAL A 171 -5.04 -13.87 -5.44
N ASP A 172 -5.71 -13.32 -6.45
CA ASP A 172 -6.04 -13.99 -7.71
C ASP A 172 -5.26 -13.37 -8.87
N ALA A 173 -4.87 -14.17 -9.85
CA ALA A 173 -4.34 -13.67 -11.12
C ALA A 173 -5.47 -13.35 -12.11
N LEU A 174 -5.29 -12.31 -12.92
CA LEU A 174 -6.27 -11.84 -13.93
C LEU A 174 -5.80 -12.03 -15.37
#